data_AF-I0YUQ0-F1
#
_entry.id   AF-I0YUQ0-F1
#
_cell.length_a   1.000
_cell.length_b   1.000
_cell.length_c   1.000
_cell.angle_alpha   90.00
_cell.angle_beta   90.00
_cell.angle_gamma   90.00
#
_symmetry.space_group_name_H-M   'P 1'
#
loop_
_entity.id
_entity.type
_entity.pdbx_description
1 polymer ?
#
loop_
_entity_poly.entity_id
_entity_poly.type
_entity_poly.pdbx_seq_one_letter_code
_entity_poly.pdbx_strand_id
1 'polypeptide(L)'
;MPAPTQAPQPGDTCSHDIEVVPPLGVDQPGGPPKLQQGIREVQVSMALMDEFLKYAASNTRRGVESCGILAGVLDEKNGCFQISTLIIPKQEGTSDTALNEEEIFEAQDSRSLYPLGWIHTHPTQTCFLSSIDVHTQCGYQTMLEEAIAIVMAPRDARKRCGLFRLSTPGGLQLVQKCPERGFHAHPPTPTGQAVYELCGHVYLNPRVQHDVVDLR
;
A
#
# COMPACT_ATOMS: atom_id res chain seq x y z
N MET A 1 33.36 -7.91 25.47
CA MET A 1 32.53 -6.70 25.58
C MET A 1 32.88 -5.79 24.40
N PRO A 2 32.09 -5.77 23.31
CA PRO A 2 32.30 -4.83 22.21
C PRO A 2 31.66 -3.46 22.52
N ALA A 3 32.32 -2.39 22.11
CA ALA A 3 31.87 -1.01 22.29
C ALA A 3 30.68 -0.64 21.36
N PRO A 4 29.85 0.36 21.73
CA PRO A 4 28.64 0.67 20.98
C PRO A 4 28.92 1.48 19.71
N THR A 5 28.35 1.04 18.60
CA THR A 5 28.38 1.71 17.29
C THR A 5 27.50 2.97 17.33
N GLN A 6 28.08 4.09 16.92
CA GLN A 6 27.44 5.42 16.89
C GLN A 6 26.48 5.55 15.69
N ALA A 7 25.33 6.19 15.90
CA ALA A 7 24.31 6.44 14.87
C ALA A 7 24.76 7.54 13.88
N PRO A 8 24.43 7.45 12.58
CA PRO A 8 24.74 8.50 11.61
C PRO A 8 23.75 9.67 11.71
N GLN A 9 24.27 10.90 11.59
CA GLN A 9 23.50 12.14 11.54
C GLN A 9 23.25 12.60 10.09
N PRO A 10 22.16 13.36 9.83
CA PRO A 10 21.80 13.82 8.49
C PRO A 10 22.48 15.15 8.14
N GLY A 11 22.97 15.27 6.89
CA GLY A 11 23.54 16.49 6.33
C GLY A 11 22.82 16.89 5.03
N ASP A 12 22.43 18.16 4.98
CA ASP A 12 21.72 18.86 3.91
C ASP A 12 22.56 19.06 2.63
N THR A 13 21.91 19.19 1.47
CA THR A 13 21.79 20.45 0.68
C THR A 13 21.34 20.24 -0.78
N CYS A 14 20.46 21.15 -1.23
CA CYS A 14 19.95 21.30 -2.59
C CYS A 14 20.98 21.87 -3.58
N SER A 15 20.85 21.52 -4.87
CA SER A 15 20.58 22.44 -6.01
C SER A 15 21.33 22.13 -7.33
N HIS A 16 20.51 22.04 -8.40
CA HIS A 16 20.73 22.41 -9.82
C HIS A 16 21.63 21.51 -10.69
N ASP A 17 21.07 20.89 -11.74
CA ASP A 17 20.92 21.47 -13.09
C ASP A 17 20.07 20.57 -14.02
N ILE A 18 19.26 21.20 -14.87
CA ILE A 18 18.47 20.59 -15.95
C ILE A 18 19.31 20.66 -17.22
N GLU A 19 19.55 19.53 -17.90
CA GLU A 19 20.01 19.54 -19.29
C GLU A 19 19.18 18.64 -20.21
N VAL A 20 19.01 19.15 -21.43
CA VAL A 20 18.03 18.82 -22.46
C VAL A 20 18.63 17.84 -23.48
N VAL A 21 17.85 16.83 -23.91
CA VAL A 21 18.18 15.84 -24.96
C VAL A 21 17.95 16.42 -26.36
N PRO A 22 18.72 15.99 -27.40
CA PRO A 22 18.08 15.53 -28.66
C PRO A 22 18.87 14.35 -29.36
N PRO A 23 18.46 13.78 -30.53
CA PRO A 23 17.93 12.40 -30.59
C PRO A 23 18.52 11.49 -31.72
N LEU A 24 17.91 10.29 -31.89
CA LEU A 24 17.96 9.31 -33.02
C LEU A 24 19.24 8.43 -33.11
N GLY A 25 19.21 7.11 -33.32
CA GLY A 25 18.18 6.11 -33.60
C GLY A 25 18.88 4.87 -34.20
N VAL A 26 18.48 3.64 -33.87
CA VAL A 26 18.75 2.45 -34.69
C VAL A 26 17.56 1.50 -34.59
N ASP A 27 16.98 1.22 -35.76
CA ASP A 27 15.81 0.40 -36.04
C ASP A 27 16.18 -1.11 -36.01
N GLN A 28 15.35 -1.97 -35.43
CA GLN A 28 15.35 -3.42 -35.71
C GLN A 28 13.89 -3.93 -35.82
N PRO A 29 13.60 -4.82 -36.78
CA PRO A 29 12.22 -5.12 -37.17
C PRO A 29 11.66 -6.36 -36.46
N GLY A 30 10.35 -6.34 -36.20
CA GLY A 30 9.53 -7.56 -36.21
C GLY A 30 9.33 -8.28 -34.88
N GLY A 31 8.57 -7.67 -33.97
CA GLY A 31 7.79 -8.37 -32.95
C GLY A 31 6.44 -7.68 -32.79
N PRO A 32 5.35 -8.39 -32.44
CA PRO A 32 4.10 -7.71 -32.08
C PRO A 32 4.43 -6.71 -30.96
N PRO A 33 3.88 -5.49 -30.98
CA PRO A 33 4.14 -4.52 -29.93
C PRO A 33 3.75 -5.18 -28.61
N LYS A 34 4.74 -5.50 -27.77
CA LYS A 34 4.49 -5.80 -26.38
C LYS A 34 3.87 -4.54 -25.81
N LEU A 35 2.55 -4.55 -25.60
CA LEU A 35 1.91 -3.59 -24.74
C LEU A 35 2.60 -3.73 -23.37
N GLN A 36 3.57 -2.87 -23.10
CA GLN A 36 3.90 -2.49 -21.73
C GLN A 36 2.66 -1.74 -21.24
N GLN A 37 1.59 -2.45 -20.88
CA GLN A 37 0.51 -1.84 -20.15
C GLN A 37 1.09 -1.50 -18.79
N GLY A 38 1.29 -0.21 -18.54
CA GLY A 38 1.68 0.27 -17.22
C GLY A 38 0.61 -0.11 -16.19
N ILE A 39 0.98 0.00 -14.92
CA ILE A 39 0.06 -0.26 -13.81
C ILE A 39 -1.23 0.57 -13.97
N ARG A 40 -2.40 -0.06 -13.77
CA ARG A 40 -3.68 0.64 -13.89
C ARG A 40 -3.87 1.62 -12.75
N GLU A 41 -4.63 2.67 -13.05
CA GLU A 41 -5.05 3.65 -12.05
C GLU A 41 -5.97 3.01 -11.00
N VAL A 42 -5.82 3.41 -9.73
CA VAL A 42 -6.72 3.08 -8.63
C VAL A 42 -7.34 4.35 -8.07
N GLN A 43 -8.66 4.39 -7.95
CA GLN A 43 -9.40 5.51 -7.39
C GLN A 43 -9.95 5.15 -6.01
N VAL A 44 -9.75 6.07 -5.05
CA VAL A 44 -10.28 5.93 -3.68
C VAL A 44 -10.84 7.26 -3.20
N SER A 45 -11.91 7.22 -2.41
CA SER A 45 -12.48 8.44 -1.82
C SER A 45 -11.90 8.67 -0.43
N MET A 46 -11.67 9.94 -0.06
CA MET A 46 -11.31 10.27 1.33
C MET A 46 -12.43 9.91 2.31
N ALA A 47 -13.69 9.96 1.86
CA ALA A 47 -14.84 9.55 2.64
C ALA A 47 -14.73 8.10 3.14
N LEU A 48 -14.17 7.19 2.33
CA LEU A 48 -13.90 5.81 2.75
C LEU A 48 -12.88 5.74 3.89
N MET A 49 -11.80 6.52 3.80
CA MET A 49 -10.76 6.56 4.83
C MET A 49 -11.29 7.14 6.15
N ASP A 50 -12.12 8.18 6.06
CA ASP A 50 -12.80 8.77 7.22
C ASP A 50 -13.83 7.81 7.81
N GLU A 51 -14.56 7.06 6.98
CA GLU A 51 -15.50 6.02 7.41
C GLU A 51 -14.77 4.93 8.17
N PHE A 52 -13.65 4.41 7.65
CA PHE A 52 -12.79 3.45 8.33
C PHE A 52 -12.37 3.91 9.73
N LEU A 53 -11.97 5.18 9.89
CA LEU A 53 -11.59 5.72 11.19
C LEU A 53 -12.73 5.69 12.22
N LYS A 54 -14.00 5.71 11.80
CA LYS A 54 -15.14 5.57 12.72
C LYS A 54 -15.19 4.16 13.31
N TYR A 55 -14.95 3.13 12.50
CA TYR A 55 -14.88 1.74 12.95
C TYR A 55 -13.67 1.49 13.84
N ALA A 56 -12.53 2.10 13.51
CA ALA A 56 -11.29 1.97 14.29
C ALA A 56 -11.30 2.81 15.59
N ALA A 57 -12.20 3.79 15.74
CA ALA A 57 -12.11 4.83 16.77
C ALA A 57 -11.93 4.31 18.21
N SER A 58 -12.63 3.24 18.59
CA SER A 58 -12.51 2.64 19.93
C SER A 58 -11.12 2.06 20.18
N ASN A 59 -10.61 1.32 19.20
CA ASN A 59 -9.28 0.72 19.24
C ASN A 59 -8.19 1.79 19.19
N THR A 60 -8.30 2.75 18.28
CA THR A 60 -7.35 3.87 18.17
C THR A 60 -7.25 4.66 19.47
N ARG A 61 -8.36 4.89 20.19
CA ARG A 61 -8.33 5.56 21.52
C ARG A 61 -7.56 4.74 22.56
N ARG A 62 -7.60 3.42 22.47
CA ARG A 62 -6.87 2.49 23.34
C ARG A 62 -5.42 2.24 22.90
N GLY A 63 -4.96 2.89 21.83
CA GLY A 63 -3.63 2.64 21.25
C GLY A 63 -3.53 1.30 20.52
N VAL A 64 -4.67 0.74 20.12
CA VAL A 64 -4.79 -0.56 19.47
C VAL A 64 -5.03 -0.35 17.98
N GLU A 65 -4.28 -1.09 17.16
CA GLU A 65 -4.39 -1.02 15.70
C GLU A 65 -5.71 -1.65 15.22
N SER A 66 -6.12 -1.27 14.02
CA SER A 66 -7.26 -1.85 13.34
C SER A 66 -6.97 -1.87 11.85
N CYS A 67 -7.47 -2.87 11.15
CA CYS A 67 -7.34 -3.04 9.72
C CYS A 67 -8.71 -3.19 9.04
N GLY A 68 -8.74 -2.92 7.74
CA GLY A 68 -9.88 -3.10 6.85
C GLY A 68 -9.37 -3.50 5.47
N ILE A 69 -10.20 -4.19 4.70
CA ILE A 69 -9.87 -4.63 3.34
C ILE A 69 -10.49 -3.66 2.34
N LEU A 70 -9.69 -3.26 1.36
CA LEU A 70 -10.11 -2.41 0.26
C LEU A 70 -10.49 -3.31 -0.91
N ALA A 71 -11.78 -3.35 -1.22
CA ALA A 71 -12.32 -4.11 -2.32
C ALA A 71 -13.00 -3.18 -3.33
N GLY A 72 -13.08 -3.59 -4.59
CA GLY A 72 -13.65 -2.73 -5.61
C GLY A 72 -13.86 -3.35 -6.97
N VAL A 73 -14.18 -2.50 -7.93
CA VAL A 73 -14.55 -2.90 -9.29
C VAL A 73 -13.60 -2.30 -10.31
N LEU A 74 -13.48 -2.95 -11.46
CA LEU A 74 -12.81 -2.40 -12.64
C LEU A 74 -13.83 -1.60 -13.45
N ASP A 75 -13.60 -0.31 -13.64
CA ASP A 75 -14.33 0.49 -14.61
C ASP A 75 -13.77 0.20 -16.00
N GLU A 76 -14.36 -0.76 -16.72
CA GLU A 76 -13.92 -1.17 -18.05
C GLU A 76 -13.89 -0.03 -19.07
N LYS A 77 -14.68 1.02 -18.88
CA LYS A 77 -14.73 2.15 -19.83
C LYS A 77 -13.50 3.04 -19.68
N ASN A 78 -13.06 3.26 -18.44
CA ASN A 78 -11.93 4.14 -18.14
C ASN A 78 -10.63 3.36 -17.90
N GLY A 79 -10.70 2.03 -17.79
CA GLY A 79 -9.55 1.17 -17.54
C GLY A 79 -8.93 1.34 -16.15
N CYS A 80 -9.70 1.80 -15.16
CA CYS A 80 -9.23 2.06 -13.80
C CYS A 80 -10.01 1.27 -12.75
N PHE A 81 -9.35 0.94 -11.65
CA PHE A 81 -10.01 0.35 -10.50
C PHE A 81 -10.64 1.44 -9.63
N GLN A 82 -11.81 1.15 -9.08
CA GLN A 82 -12.48 1.99 -8.09
C GLN A 82 -12.67 1.20 -6.81
N ILE A 83 -12.06 1.67 -5.72
CA ILE A 83 -12.30 1.10 -4.39
C ILE A 83 -13.70 1.53 -3.95
N SER A 84 -14.65 0.61 -4.08
CA SER A 84 -16.08 0.81 -3.84
C SER A 84 -16.60 0.05 -2.63
N THR A 85 -15.78 -0.72 -1.94
CA THR A 85 -16.19 -1.47 -0.76
C THR A 85 -15.09 -1.50 0.29
N LEU A 86 -15.45 -1.08 1.51
CA LEU A 86 -14.63 -1.25 2.71
C LEU A 86 -15.16 -2.44 3.49
N ILE A 87 -14.35 -3.48 3.64
CA ILE A 87 -14.69 -4.64 4.46
C ILE A 87 -14.00 -4.49 5.81
N ILE A 88 -14.75 -4.54 6.91
CA ILE A 88 -14.23 -4.51 8.27
C ILE A 88 -14.22 -5.95 8.80
N PRO A 89 -13.08 -6.65 8.78
CA PRO A 89 -13.02 -8.03 9.20
C PRO A 89 -13.05 -8.16 10.72
N LYS A 90 -13.36 -9.38 11.20
CA LYS A 90 -13.01 -9.81 12.56
C LYS A 90 -11.50 -9.65 12.72
N GLN A 91 -11.05 -9.17 13.87
CA GLN A 91 -9.63 -8.90 14.11
C GLN A 91 -9.35 -8.78 15.60
N GLU A 92 -8.17 -9.24 16.02
CA GLU A 92 -7.63 -8.99 17.35
C GLU A 92 -6.60 -7.87 17.24
N GLY A 93 -6.81 -6.79 17.99
CA GLY A 93 -6.05 -5.54 17.90
C GLY A 93 -4.60 -5.60 18.41
N THR A 94 -3.92 -6.73 18.20
CA THR A 94 -2.52 -6.98 18.54
C THR A 94 -1.73 -7.59 17.38
N SER A 95 -2.40 -7.95 16.29
CA SER A 95 -1.79 -8.47 15.08
C SER A 95 -2.49 -7.85 13.88
N ASP A 96 -1.72 -7.28 12.94
CA ASP A 96 -2.20 -6.69 11.66
C ASP A 96 -3.03 -7.66 10.78
N THR A 97 -3.20 -8.91 11.23
CA THR A 97 -3.92 -9.97 10.55
C THR A 97 -5.41 -9.91 10.88
N ALA A 98 -6.21 -9.67 9.85
CA ALA A 98 -7.63 -9.98 9.87
C ALA A 98 -7.85 -11.47 10.22
N LEU A 99 -8.77 -11.75 11.14
CA LEU A 99 -9.22 -13.09 11.45
C LEU A 99 -10.27 -13.51 10.41
N ASN A 100 -10.21 -14.77 10.00
CA ASN A 100 -11.15 -15.43 9.11
C ASN A 100 -11.13 -14.96 7.63
N GLU A 101 -10.08 -15.35 6.91
CA GLU A 101 -9.91 -15.08 5.47
C GLU A 101 -11.04 -15.63 4.59
N GLU A 102 -11.74 -16.69 5.02
CA GLU A 102 -12.85 -17.30 4.27
C GLU A 102 -14.05 -16.35 4.15
N GLU A 103 -14.45 -15.67 5.24
CA GLU A 103 -15.56 -14.71 5.21
C GLU A 103 -15.22 -13.48 4.34
N ILE A 104 -13.95 -13.06 4.36
CA ILE A 104 -13.46 -11.97 3.51
C ILE A 104 -13.55 -12.40 2.04
N PHE A 105 -13.06 -13.59 1.72
CA PHE A 105 -13.12 -14.14 0.38
C PHE A 105 -14.57 -14.26 -0.12
N GLU A 106 -15.48 -14.81 0.69
CA GLU A 106 -16.90 -14.94 0.33
C GLU A 106 -17.56 -13.57 0.11
N ALA A 107 -17.27 -12.58 0.96
CA ALA A 107 -17.78 -11.21 0.80
C ALA A 107 -17.31 -10.56 -0.52
N GLN A 108 -16.08 -10.86 -0.96
CA GLN A 108 -15.55 -10.38 -2.23
C GLN A 108 -16.11 -11.14 -3.42
N ASP A 109 -16.09 -12.47 -3.37
CA ASP A 109 -16.50 -13.36 -4.47
C ASP A 109 -17.98 -13.21 -4.79
N SER A 110 -18.84 -13.23 -3.77
CA SER A 110 -20.31 -13.07 -3.92
C SER A 110 -20.71 -11.72 -4.55
N ARG A 111 -19.81 -10.73 -4.52
CA ARG A 111 -20.00 -9.39 -5.09
C ARG A 111 -19.10 -9.11 -6.30
N SER A 112 -18.31 -10.11 -6.73
CA SER A 112 -17.33 -10.00 -7.82
C SER A 112 -16.36 -8.82 -7.65
N LEU A 113 -15.84 -8.65 -6.43
CA LEU A 113 -14.94 -7.55 -6.08
C LEU A 113 -13.47 -7.96 -6.14
N TYR A 114 -12.64 -7.08 -6.70
CA TYR A 114 -11.18 -7.22 -6.69
C TYR A 114 -10.58 -6.90 -5.31
N PRO A 115 -9.55 -7.63 -4.84
CA PRO A 115 -8.79 -7.30 -3.63
C PRO A 115 -7.79 -6.17 -3.93
N LEU A 116 -8.24 -4.92 -3.85
CA LEU A 116 -7.46 -3.74 -4.22
C LEU A 116 -6.47 -3.28 -3.14
N GLY A 117 -6.44 -3.95 -1.99
CA GLY A 117 -5.48 -3.71 -0.93
C GLY A 117 -6.11 -3.68 0.45
N TRP A 118 -5.52 -2.89 1.34
CA TRP A 118 -5.91 -2.83 2.74
C TRP A 118 -5.62 -1.45 3.34
N ILE A 119 -6.28 -1.17 4.46
CA ILE A 119 -6.15 0.06 5.23
C ILE A 119 -5.97 -0.30 6.70
N HIS A 120 -5.05 0.35 7.40
CA HIS A 120 -4.88 0.17 8.84
C HIS A 120 -4.57 1.48 9.56
N THR A 121 -4.78 1.48 10.87
CA THR A 121 -4.41 2.62 11.71
C THR A 121 -3.05 2.43 12.34
N HIS A 122 -2.28 3.51 12.43
CA HIS A 122 -1.20 3.70 13.40
C HIS A 122 -1.70 4.66 14.51
N PRO A 123 -2.23 4.16 15.64
CA PRO A 123 -2.85 5.00 16.66
C PRO A 123 -1.92 6.02 17.29
N THR A 124 -0.63 5.69 17.38
CA THR A 124 0.40 6.51 18.05
C THR A 124 1.66 6.72 17.21
N GLN A 125 1.92 5.82 16.27
CA GLN A 125 3.09 5.79 15.41
C GLN A 125 2.94 6.82 14.29
N THR A 126 4.07 7.16 13.67
CA THR A 126 4.09 7.99 12.45
C THR A 126 3.55 7.22 11.24
N CYS A 127 3.29 7.92 10.14
CA CYS A 127 2.78 7.33 8.92
C CYS A 127 3.89 6.69 8.06
N PHE A 128 4.09 5.38 8.17
CA PHE A 128 5.06 4.59 7.40
C PHE A 128 4.60 3.12 7.30
N LEU A 129 5.23 2.30 6.46
CA LEU A 129 5.01 0.84 6.49
C LEU A 129 6.00 0.17 7.45
N SER A 130 5.46 -0.52 8.46
CA SER A 130 6.20 -1.36 9.40
C SER A 130 6.82 -2.59 8.70
N SER A 131 7.66 -3.34 9.43
CA SER A 131 8.19 -4.63 8.92
C SER A 131 7.05 -5.59 8.56
N ILE A 132 6.02 -5.67 9.41
CA ILE A 132 4.85 -6.54 9.18
C ILE A 132 4.02 -6.03 8.00
N ASP A 133 3.83 -4.71 7.90
CA ASP A 133 3.07 -4.09 6.81
C ASP A 133 3.72 -4.37 5.45
N VAL A 134 5.05 -4.31 5.40
CA VAL A 134 5.84 -4.61 4.18
C VAL A 134 5.60 -6.04 3.71
N HIS A 135 5.57 -7.01 4.63
CA HIS A 135 5.29 -8.41 4.31
C HIS A 135 3.82 -8.64 3.94
N THR A 136 2.89 -7.98 4.63
CA THR A 136 1.46 -8.03 4.32
C THR A 136 1.20 -7.49 2.91
N GLN A 137 1.74 -6.30 2.61
CA GLN A 137 1.64 -5.67 1.30
C GLN A 137 2.29 -6.49 0.19
N CYS A 138 3.38 -7.22 0.49
CA CYS A 138 3.98 -8.16 -0.46
C CYS A 138 2.99 -9.22 -0.94
N GLY A 139 2.18 -9.78 -0.02
CA GLY A 139 1.13 -10.74 -0.35
C GLY A 139 0.08 -10.14 -1.30
N TYR A 140 -0.50 -9.00 -0.93
CA TYR A 140 -1.48 -8.30 -1.77
C TYR A 140 -0.92 -7.93 -3.14
N GLN A 141 0.28 -7.33 -3.19
CA GLN A 141 0.88 -6.85 -4.44
C GLN A 141 1.40 -7.99 -5.33
N THR A 142 1.65 -9.18 -4.78
CA THR A 142 1.95 -10.38 -5.57
C THR A 142 0.70 -10.88 -6.29
N MET A 143 -0.47 -10.79 -5.66
CA MET A 143 -1.74 -11.23 -6.25
C MET A 143 -2.30 -10.20 -7.25
N LEU A 144 -2.14 -8.92 -6.96
CA LEU A 144 -2.58 -7.83 -7.82
C LEU A 144 -1.57 -6.68 -7.77
N GLU A 145 -0.92 -6.38 -8.89
CA GLU A 145 0.14 -5.36 -8.94
C GLU A 145 -0.35 -3.97 -8.49
N GLU A 146 -1.62 -3.66 -8.75
CA GLU A 146 -2.30 -2.43 -8.35
C GLU A 146 -2.57 -2.28 -6.85
N ALA A 147 -2.44 -3.34 -6.05
CA ALA A 147 -2.85 -3.32 -4.66
C ALA A 147 -2.10 -2.28 -3.81
N ILE A 148 -2.79 -1.66 -2.86
CA ILE A 148 -2.26 -0.56 -2.03
C ILE A 148 -2.41 -0.82 -0.53
N ALA A 149 -1.48 -0.26 0.25
CA ALA A 149 -1.56 -0.19 1.70
C ALA A 149 -1.85 1.25 2.12
N ILE A 150 -2.96 1.50 2.80
CA ILE A 150 -3.30 2.82 3.35
C ILE A 150 -3.02 2.84 4.85
N VAL A 151 -2.12 3.71 5.29
CA VAL A 151 -1.83 3.93 6.71
C VAL A 151 -2.55 5.18 7.17
N MET A 152 -3.42 5.05 8.17
CA MET A 152 -4.09 6.16 8.86
C MET A 152 -3.39 6.44 10.19
N ALA A 153 -2.62 7.52 10.27
CA ALA A 153 -1.84 7.92 11.44
C ALA A 153 -2.43 9.18 12.10
N PRO A 154 -3.55 9.10 12.84
CA PRO A 154 -4.29 10.27 13.29
C PRO A 154 -3.53 11.20 14.26
N ARG A 155 -2.46 10.70 14.90
CA ARG A 155 -1.61 11.48 15.82
C ARG A 155 -0.32 12.01 15.18
N ASP A 156 -0.02 11.63 13.95
CA ASP A 156 1.14 12.16 13.23
C ASP A 156 0.83 13.59 12.76
N ALA A 157 1.52 14.57 13.34
CA ALA A 157 1.32 15.98 13.03
C ALA A 157 1.80 16.37 11.63
N ARG A 158 2.68 15.58 11.00
CA ARG A 158 3.24 15.87 9.67
C ARG A 158 2.45 15.17 8.58
N LYS A 159 2.05 13.92 8.81
CA LYS A 159 1.41 13.09 7.78
C LYS A 159 0.38 12.16 8.40
N ARG A 160 -0.89 12.51 8.28
CA ARG A 160 -1.99 11.75 8.89
C ARG A 160 -2.48 10.56 8.07
N CYS A 161 -2.12 10.52 6.79
CA CYS A 161 -2.49 9.46 5.86
C CYS A 161 -1.35 9.24 4.85
N GLY A 162 -1.11 7.99 4.51
CA GLY A 162 -0.15 7.61 3.47
C GLY A 162 -0.66 6.41 2.70
N LEU A 163 -0.53 6.48 1.38
CA LEU A 163 -0.89 5.41 0.46
C LEU A 163 0.40 4.86 -0.12
N PHE A 164 0.68 3.61 0.17
CA PHE A 164 1.98 2.99 -0.08
C PHE A 164 1.85 1.72 -0.93
N ARG A 165 2.94 1.40 -1.62
CA ARG A 165 3.15 0.14 -2.31
C ARG A 165 4.61 -0.29 -2.15
N LEU A 166 4.91 -1.58 -2.34
CA LEU A 166 6.30 -1.99 -2.51
C LEU A 166 6.82 -1.45 -3.85
N SER A 167 8.08 -1.01 -3.86
CA SER A 167 8.71 -0.60 -5.10
C SER A 167 8.87 -1.81 -6.03
N THR A 168 8.59 -1.60 -7.32
CA THR A 168 8.67 -2.65 -8.34
C THR A 168 9.80 -2.32 -9.34
N PRO A 169 10.68 -3.27 -9.67
CA PRO A 169 10.75 -4.65 -9.14
C PRO A 169 11.45 -4.77 -7.77
N GLY A 170 12.21 -3.75 -7.35
CA GLY A 170 13.23 -3.88 -6.29
C GLY A 170 12.70 -4.36 -4.93
N GLY A 171 11.75 -3.63 -4.34
CA GLY A 171 11.19 -3.94 -3.03
C GLY A 171 10.37 -5.23 -3.04
N LEU A 172 9.51 -5.41 -4.03
CA LEU A 172 8.66 -6.60 -4.14
C LEU A 172 9.52 -7.88 -4.22
N GLN A 173 10.51 -7.93 -5.10
CA GLN A 173 11.37 -9.11 -5.24
C GLN A 173 12.23 -9.38 -4.01
N LEU A 174 12.63 -8.33 -3.29
CA LEU A 174 13.41 -8.47 -2.06
C LEU A 174 12.57 -9.13 -0.96
N VAL A 175 11.35 -8.64 -0.74
CA VAL A 175 10.47 -9.12 0.34
C VAL A 175 9.95 -10.54 0.03
N GLN A 176 9.63 -10.85 -1.24
CA GLN A 176 9.23 -12.20 -1.66
C GLN A 176 10.28 -13.29 -1.33
N LYS A 177 11.56 -12.91 -1.23
CA LYS A 177 12.66 -13.83 -0.93
C LYS A 177 13.14 -13.75 0.52
N CYS A 178 12.50 -12.94 1.36
CA CYS A 178 12.93 -12.70 2.73
C CYS A 178 12.58 -13.91 3.64
N PRO A 179 13.57 -14.57 4.26
CA PRO A 179 13.34 -15.73 5.12
C PRO A 179 13.14 -15.34 6.59
N GLU A 180 13.36 -14.07 6.94
CA GLU A 180 13.35 -13.59 8.33
C GLU A 180 11.96 -13.72 8.97
N ARG A 181 11.95 -13.76 10.31
CA ARG A 181 10.74 -13.88 11.12
C ARG A 181 10.76 -12.85 12.24
N GLY A 182 9.59 -12.42 12.69
CA GLY A 182 9.46 -11.32 13.65
C GLY A 182 9.81 -9.97 13.01
N PHE A 183 9.90 -8.91 13.83
CA PHE A 183 10.22 -7.56 13.36
C PHE A 183 11.67 -7.43 12.92
N HIS A 184 11.90 -7.06 11.66
CA HIS A 184 13.23 -6.90 11.08
C HIS A 184 13.27 -5.79 10.02
N ALA A 185 14.47 -5.26 9.78
CA ALA A 185 14.74 -4.34 8.67
C ALA A 185 15.14 -5.12 7.42
N HIS A 186 14.83 -4.57 6.24
CA HIS A 186 15.27 -5.11 4.96
C HIS A 186 16.53 -4.38 4.48
N PRO A 187 17.46 -5.07 3.80
CA PRO A 187 18.62 -4.43 3.19
C PRO A 187 18.18 -3.52 2.03
N PRO A 188 19.09 -2.67 1.51
CA PRO A 188 18.84 -1.90 0.30
C PRO A 188 18.42 -2.81 -0.87
N THR A 189 17.51 -2.34 -1.72
CA THR A 189 17.09 -3.12 -2.89
C THR A 189 18.22 -3.19 -3.93
N PRO A 190 18.27 -4.24 -4.77
CA PRO A 190 19.27 -4.35 -5.84
C PRO A 190 19.23 -3.20 -6.85
N THR A 191 18.08 -2.51 -6.96
CA THR A 191 17.87 -1.37 -7.85
C THR A 191 18.21 -0.03 -7.19
N GLY A 192 18.58 -0.02 -5.90
CA GLY A 192 18.83 1.19 -5.12
C GLY A 192 17.55 1.94 -4.69
N GLN A 193 16.36 1.46 -5.08
CA GLN A 193 15.09 2.00 -4.64
C GLN A 193 14.85 1.71 -3.15
N ALA A 194 14.06 2.54 -2.47
CA ALA A 194 13.50 2.19 -1.18
C ALA A 194 12.64 0.92 -1.28
N VAL A 195 12.47 0.17 -0.20
CA VAL A 195 11.68 -1.07 -0.17
C VAL A 195 10.21 -0.81 -0.55
N TYR A 196 9.70 0.33 -0.14
CA TYR A 196 8.36 0.80 -0.48
C TYR A 196 8.40 2.28 -0.82
N GLU A 197 7.34 2.73 -1.48
CA GLU A 197 7.17 4.09 -1.98
C GLU A 197 5.72 4.53 -1.84
N LEU A 198 5.46 5.82 -2.06
CA LEU A 198 4.09 6.32 -2.17
C LEU A 198 3.48 5.88 -3.50
N CYS A 199 2.20 5.55 -3.50
CA CYS A 199 1.51 5.16 -4.72
C CYS A 199 1.39 6.32 -5.70
N GLY A 200 2.09 6.24 -6.83
CA GLY A 200 1.95 7.18 -7.94
C GLY A 200 0.72 6.91 -8.82
N HIS A 201 0.12 5.72 -8.72
CA HIS A 201 -1.02 5.28 -9.54
C HIS A 201 -2.38 5.43 -8.82
N VAL A 202 -2.42 6.06 -7.64
CA VAL A 202 -3.65 6.26 -6.87
C VAL A 202 -4.13 7.70 -6.94
N TYR A 203 -5.42 7.88 -7.20
CA TYR A 203 -6.05 9.19 -7.29
C TYR A 203 -7.22 9.29 -6.32
N LEU A 204 -7.27 10.42 -5.60
CA LEU A 204 -8.38 10.72 -4.72
C LEU A 204 -9.57 11.20 -5.56
N ASN A 205 -10.64 10.41 -5.60
CA ASN A 205 -11.85 10.75 -6.33
C ASN A 205 -13.04 10.83 -5.36
N PRO A 206 -13.54 12.04 -5.03
CA PRO A 206 -14.66 12.20 -4.10
C PRO A 206 -15.99 11.69 -4.65
N ARG A 207 -16.07 11.36 -5.96
CA ARG A 207 -17.27 10.82 -6.59
C ARG A 207 -17.39 9.31 -6.48
N VAL A 208 -16.31 8.61 -6.10
CA VAL A 208 -16.37 7.17 -5.87
C VAL A 208 -17.18 6.91 -4.60
N GLN A 209 -18.36 6.35 -4.79
CA GLN A 209 -19.19 5.87 -3.70
C GLN A 209 -18.61 4.57 -3.16
N HIS A 210 -18.84 4.33 -1.87
CA HIS A 210 -18.42 3.10 -1.24
C HIS A 210 -19.50 2.58 -0.31
N ASP A 211 -19.58 1.25 -0.23
CA ASP A 211 -20.35 0.52 0.76
C ASP A 211 -19.42 -0.02 1.85
N VAL A 212 -19.97 -0.31 3.03
CA VAL A 212 -19.25 -0.97 4.12
C VAL A 212 -19.85 -2.35 4.37
N VAL A 213 -18.98 -3.36 4.44
CA VAL A 213 -19.32 -4.71 4.88
C VAL A 213 -18.65 -4.94 6.23
N ASP A 214 -19.44 -4.89 7.31
CA ASP A 214 -18.94 -5.11 8.67
C ASP A 214 -19.12 -6.60 9.05
N LEU A 215 -18.00 -7.29 9.28
CA LEU A 215 -17.95 -8.72 9.60
C LEU A 215 -17.59 -8.99 11.07
N ARG A 216 -17.40 -7.95 11.90
CA ARG A 216 -16.90 -8.07 13.29
C ARG A 216 -17.80 -8.92 14.21
#